data_AF-A0A7V5YGG2-F1
#
_entry.id   AF-A0A7V5YGG2-F1
#
_cell.length_a   1.000
_cell.length_b   1.000
_cell.length_c   1.000
_cell.angle_alpha   90.00
_cell.angle_beta   90.00
_cell.angle_gamma   90.00
#
_symmetry.space_group_name_H-M   'P 1'
#
loop_
_entity.id
_entity.type
_entity.pdbx_description
1 polymer ?
#
loop_
_entity_poly.entity_id
_entity_poly.type
_entity_poly.pdbx_seq_one_letter_code
_entity_poly.pdbx_strand_id
1 'polypeptide(L)' 'MLEGVEIGTQIIGPRAVNQAVKMIAIARRHVAPSDIDLCFAPGFVPPKVGGEERTVIEVALEARHPL' A
#
# COMPACT_ATOMS: atom_id res chain seq x y z
N MET A 1 20.57 2.95 -8.09
CA MET A 1 19.12 2.87 -7.84
C MET A 1 18.96 1.86 -6.73
N LEU A 2 18.59 2.28 -5.52
CA LEU A 2 18.03 1.32 -4.59
C LEU A 2 16.74 0.87 -5.26
N GLU A 3 16.73 -0.37 -5.76
CA GLU A 3 15.54 -1.00 -6.31
C GLU A 3 14.47 -0.95 -5.21
N GLY A 4 13.53 -0.01 -5.37
CA GLY A 4 12.46 0.18 -4.42
C GLY A 4 11.66 -1.11 -4.33
N VAL A 5 11.63 -1.73 -3.16
CA VAL A 5 10.80 -2.91 -2.93
C VAL A 5 9.35 -2.46 -3.01
N GLU A 6 8.73 -2.70 -4.16
CA GLU A 6 7.30 -2.48 -4.36
C GLU A 6 6.55 -3.64 -3.74
N ILE A 7 5.86 -3.38 -2.62
CA ILE A 7 4.98 -4.36 -2.00
C ILE A 7 3.55 -4.06 -2.43
N GLY A 8 3.04 -4.91 -3.33
CA GLY A 8 1.65 -4.90 -3.78
C GLY A 8 0.76 -5.80 -2.93
N THR A 9 -0.29 -5.26 -2.30
CA THR A 9 -1.31 -6.08 -1.61
C THR A 9 -2.71 -5.79 -2.13
N GLN A 10 -3.52 -6.84 -2.29
CA GLN A 10 -4.93 -6.73 -2.69
C GLN A 10 -5.84 -6.60 -1.47
N ILE A 11 -6.72 -5.62 -1.51
CA ILE A 11 -7.62 -5.26 -0.42
C ILE A 11 -9.05 -5.32 -0.92
N ILE A 12 -9.90 -6.03 -0.17
CA ILE A 12 -11.31 -6.25 -0.52
C ILE A 12 -12.21 -5.68 0.57
N GLY A 13 -13.09 -4.76 0.18
CA GLY A 13 -14.14 -4.20 1.01
C GLY A 13 -13.72 -3.00 1.88
N PRO A 14 -14.68 -2.16 2.27
CA PRO A 14 -14.42 -0.85 2.87
C PRO A 14 -13.71 -0.93 4.23
N ARG A 15 -14.02 -1.96 5.03
CA ARG A 15 -13.35 -2.17 6.33
C ARG A 15 -11.87 -2.44 6.15
N ALA A 16 -11.49 -3.29 5.19
CA ALA A 16 -10.09 -3.63 4.95
C ALA A 16 -9.31 -2.42 4.43
N VAL A 17 -9.91 -1.61 3.54
CA VAL A 17 -9.31 -0.36 3.04
C VAL A 17 -9.01 0.61 4.19
N ASN A 18 -9.97 0.84 5.09
CA ASN A 18 -9.75 1.71 6.25
C ASN A 18 -8.59 1.23 7.13
N GLN A 19 -8.47 -0.09 7.34
CA GLN A 19 -7.38 -0.64 8.15
C GLN A 19 -6.02 -0.50 7.45
N ALA A 20 -5.96 -0.72 6.15
CA ALA A 20 -4.73 -0.53 5.39
C ALA A 20 -4.24 0.92 5.44
N VAL A 21 -5.13 1.89 5.23
CA VAL A 21 -4.78 3.32 5.30
C VAL A 21 -4.24 3.69 6.69
N LYS A 22 -4.88 3.22 7.77
CA LYS A 22 -4.40 3.44 9.14
C LYS A 22 -3.02 2.81 9.37
N MET A 23 -2.82 1.58 8.91
CA MET A 23 -1.55 0.88 9.03
C MET A 23 -0.43 1.65 8.32
N ILE A 24 -0.69 2.16 7.12
CA ILE A 24 0.28 2.95 6.35
C ILE A 24 0.61 4.26 7.05
N ALA A 25 -0.39 4.95 7.62
CA ALA A 25 -0.15 6.16 8.42
C ALA A 25 0.74 5.88 9.64
N ILE A 26 0.53 4.75 10.32
CA ILE A 26 1.38 4.31 11.44
C ILE A 26 2.79 3.97 10.95
N ALA A 27 2.92 3.21 9.85
CA ALA A 27 4.20 2.82 9.28
C ALA A 27 5.04 4.03 8.85
N ARG A 28 4.41 5.04 8.21
CA ARG A 28 5.06 6.32 7.86
C ARG A 28 5.67 7.01 9.07
N ARG A 29 4.91 7.08 10.17
CA ARG A 29 5.42 7.66 11.41
C ARG A 29 6.58 6.84 12.00
N HIS A 30 6.54 5.53 11.85
CA HIS A 30 7.58 4.65 12.37
C HIS A 30 8.92 4.80 11.63
N VAL A 31 8.89 4.99 10.30
CA VAL A 31 10.10 5.10 9.48
C VAL A 31 10.62 6.54 9.32
N ALA A 32 9.83 7.55 9.67
CA ALA A 32 10.22 8.95 9.59
C ALA A 32 11.58 9.30 10.26
N PRO A 33 11.97 8.74 11.43
CA PRO A 33 13.27 9.02 12.05
C PRO A 33 14.48 8.49 11.26
N SER A 34 14.26 7.62 10.28
CA SER A 34 15.31 7.04 9.44
C SER A 34 15.50 7.80 8.12
N ASP A 35 14.94 9.02 7.99
CA ASP A 35 14.90 9.79 6.74
C ASP A 35 14.33 8.97 5.57
N ILE A 36 13.27 8.21 5.84
CA ILE A 36 12.50 7.45 4.84
C ILE A 36 11.07 7.99 4.82
N ASP A 37 10.57 8.28 3.63
CA ASP A 37 9.16 8.52 3.36
C ASP A 37 8.54 7.30 2.65
N LEU A 38 7.30 6.95 3.00
CA LEU A 38 6.57 5.88 2.30
C LEU A 38 5.52 6.49 1.36
N CYS A 39 5.71 6.28 0.07
CA CYS A 39 4.71 6.53 -0.96
C CYS A 39 3.57 5.51 -0.87
N PHE A 40 2.35 5.98 -1.09
CA PHE A 40 1.14 5.15 -1.16
C PHE A 40 0.44 5.41 -2.49
N ALA A 41 0.39 4.39 -3.35
CA ALA A 41 -0.22 4.45 -4.67
C ALA A 41 -1.29 3.36 -4.82
N PRO A 42 -2.58 3.67 -4.53
CA PRO A 42 -3.67 2.71 -4.73
C PRO A 42 -4.17 2.71 -6.18
N GLY A 43 -4.63 1.54 -6.64
CA GLY A 43 -5.26 1.37 -7.96
C GLY A 43 -6.31 0.25 -7.95
N PHE A 44 -7.22 0.25 -8.94
CA PHE A 44 -8.16 -0.85 -9.12
C PHE A 44 -7.54 -1.95 -9.98
N VAL A 45 -7.67 -3.19 -9.54
CA VAL A 45 -7.19 -4.37 -10.29
C VAL A 45 -8.21 -5.49 -10.31
N PRO A 46 -8.13 -6.41 -11.29
CA PRO A 46 -8.90 -7.64 -11.24
C PRO A 46 -8.53 -8.48 -10.00
N PRO A 47 -9.49 -9.19 -9.38
CA PRO A 47 -9.21 -10.10 -8.27
C PRO A 47 -8.27 -11.23 -8.72
N LYS A 48 -7.20 -11.49 -7.94
CA LYS A 48 -6.28 -12.61 -8.21
C LYS A 48 -6.85 -13.98 -7.80
N VAL A 49 -7.85 -14.01 -6.91
CA VAL A 49 -8.43 -15.25 -6.35
C VAL A 49 -9.93 -15.08 -6.09
N GLY A 50 -10.73 -16.10 -6.43
CA GLY A 50 -12.17 -16.15 -6.19
C GLY A 50 -12.95 -15.51 -7.33
N GLY A 51 -13.57 -16.33 -8.18
CA GLY A 51 -14.27 -15.92 -9.40
C GLY A 51 -15.56 -15.10 -9.21
N GLU A 52 -15.73 -14.43 -8.07
CA GLU A 52 -16.76 -13.41 -7.93
C GLU A 52 -16.19 -12.05 -8.35
N GLU A 53 -16.92 -11.30 -9.18
CA GLU A 53 -16.59 -9.91 -9.48
C GLU A 53 -16.68 -9.06 -8.20
N ARG A 54 -15.54 -8.93 -7.51
CA ARG A 54 -15.35 -7.97 -6.43
C ARG A 54 -14.43 -6.88 -6.92
N THR A 55 -14.81 -5.63 -6.67
CA THR A 55 -13.90 -4.50 -6.88
C THR A 55 -12.75 -4.60 -5.88
N VAL A 56 -11.53 -4.81 -6.38
CA VAL A 56 -10.32 -4.95 -5.57
C VAL A 56 -9.45 -3.71 -5.73
N ILE A 57 -8.91 -3.23 -4.61
CA ILE A 57 -7.88 -2.19 -4.60
C ILE A 57 -6.53 -2.88 -4.40
N GLU A 58 -5.59 -2.69 -5.32
CA GLU A 58 -4.18 -2.97 -5.09
C GLU A 58 -3.51 -1.72 -4.54
N VAL A 59 -2.65 -1.92 -3.55
CA VAL A 59 -1.85 -0.86 -2.95
C VAL A 59 -0.39 -1.15 -3.23
N ALA A 60 0.27 -0.23 -3.93
CA ALA A 60 1.72 -0.19 -4.04
C ALA A 60 2.30 0.75 -2.98
N LEU A 61 3.35 0.28 -2.30
CA LEU A 61 4.13 1.04 -1.34
C LEU A 61 5.59 1.11 -1.81
N GLU A 62 6.17 2.31 -1.74
CA GLU A 62 7.56 2.55 -2.09
C GLU A 62 8.24 3.37 -0.99
N ALA A 63 9.41 2.93 -0.54
CA ALA A 63 10.27 3.70 0.36
C ALA A 63 11.18 4.61 -0.45
N ARG A 64 11.12 5.92 -0.18
CA ARG A 64 11.95 6.94 -0.81
C ARG A 64 12.68 7.78 0.24
N HIS A 65 13.87 8.25 -0.08
CA HIS A 65 14.48 9.32 0.72
C HIS A 65 13.80 10.65 0.38
N PRO A 66 13.50 11.49 1.38
CA PRO A 66 13.11 12.87 1.12
C PRO A 66 14.27 13.58 0.41
N LEU A 67 13.94 14.40 -0.59
CA LEU A 67 14.90 15.24 -1.32
C LEU A 67 15.52 16.30 -0.40
#